data_AF-A0A6N7XXV4-F1
#
_entry.id   AF-A0A6N7XXV4-F1
#
_cell.length_a   1.000
_cell.length_b   1.000
_cell.length_c   1.000
_cell.angle_alpha   90.00
_cell.angle_beta   90.00
_cell.angle_gamma   90.00
#
_symmetry.space_group_name_H-M   'P 1'
#
loop_
_entity.id
_entity.type
_entity.pdbx_description
1 polymer ?
#
loop_
_entity_poly.entity_id
_entity_poly.type
_entity_poly.pdbx_seq_one_letter_code
_entity_poly.pdbx_strand_id
1 'polypeptide(L)'
;MLELLKGLLNITDTSKDTVLNHHLSKAKKSIQSYLCWSDEEFALNEAKFQTQIVDLAVYYYQNRNNAGVIQQSQGSRSQTFERGIPKEIIQSLPMPRVQIIG
;
A
#
# COMPACT_ATOMS: atom_id res chain seq x y z
N MET A 1 2.88 6.89 11.66
CA MET A 1 2.92 6.37 10.28
C MET A 1 4.17 6.83 9.53
N LEU A 2 4.40 8.13 9.36
CA LEU A 2 5.54 8.65 8.59
C LEU A 2 6.91 8.22 9.17
N GLU A 3 7.11 8.35 10.48
CA GLU A 3 8.37 7.99 11.14
C GLU A 3 8.69 6.48 11.03
N LEU A 4 7.66 5.62 11.12
CA LEU A 4 7.82 4.17 10.88
C LEU A 4 8.22 3.89 9.44
N LEU A 5 7.57 4.55 8.48
CA LEU A 5 7.89 4.43 7.05
C LEU A 5 9.32 4.89 6.75
N LYS A 6 9.76 6.00 7.35
CA LYS A 6 11.15 6.48 7.26
C LYS A 6 12.14 5.46 7.83
N GLY A 7 11.85 4.90 9.00
CA GLY A 7 12.66 3.87 9.63
C GLY A 7 12.80 2.63 8.74
N LEU A 8 11.70 2.14 8.15
CA LEU A 8 11.71 0.99 7.23
C LEU A 8 12.48 1.26 5.93
N LEU A 9 12.47 2.50 5.46
CA LEU A 9 13.19 2.91 4.24
C LEU A 9 14.63 3.37 4.52
N ASN A 10 15.05 3.36 5.78
CA ASN A 10 16.33 3.89 6.26
C ASN A 10 16.59 5.34 5.77
N ILE A 11 15.53 6.16 5.74
CA ILE A 11 15.59 7.57 5.34
C ILE A 11 15.67 8.42 6.61
N THR A 12 16.78 9.13 6.78
CA THR A 12 17.01 10.03 7.93
C THR A 12 16.63 11.48 7.65
N ASP A 13 16.52 11.86 6.37
CA ASP A 13 16.24 13.23 5.93
C ASP A 13 14.75 13.49 5.69
N THR A 14 14.34 14.75 5.88
CA THR A 14 12.94 15.20 5.66
C THR A 14 12.64 15.57 4.21
N SER A 15 13.62 15.48 3.31
CA SER A 15 13.52 15.96 1.92
C SER A 15 12.46 15.22 1.10
N LYS A 16 12.05 14.01 1.53
CA LYS A 16 11.07 13.17 0.83
C LYS A 16 9.75 13.04 1.60
N ASP A 17 9.54 13.81 2.65
CA ASP A 17 8.35 13.70 3.51
C ASP A 17 7.06 13.89 2.71
N THR A 18 7.04 14.84 1.77
CA THR A 18 5.89 15.06 0.89
C THR A 18 5.60 13.84 0.01
N VAL A 19 6.63 13.18 -0.50
CA VAL A 19 6.51 11.97 -1.33
C VAL A 19 6.04 10.78 -0.49
N LEU A 20 6.61 10.60 0.70
CA LEU A 20 6.22 9.55 1.64
C LEU A 20 4.75 9.73 2.07
N ASN A 21 4.33 10.95 2.35
CA ASN A 21 2.92 11.27 2.64
C ASN A 21 2.00 10.95 1.47
N HIS A 22 2.42 11.23 0.23
CA HIS A 22 1.65 10.86 -0.95
C HIS A 22 1.45 9.34 -1.05
N HIS A 23 2.52 8.55 -0.83
CA HIS A 23 2.42 7.09 -0.83
C HIS A 23 1.54 6.55 0.30
N LEU A 24 1.60 7.14 1.50
CA LEU A 24 0.69 6.79 2.60
C LEU A 24 -0.77 7.08 2.26
N SER A 25 -1.07 8.25 1.68
CA SER A 25 -2.43 8.60 1.25
C SER A 25 -2.93 7.63 0.16
N LYS A 26 -2.06 7.27 -0.79
CA LYS A 26 -2.36 6.27 -1.81
C LYS A 26 -2.65 4.90 -1.21
N ALA A 27 -1.82 4.44 -0.27
CA ALA A 27 -2.01 3.18 0.45
C ALA A 27 -3.35 3.14 1.21
N LYS A 28 -3.70 4.22 1.92
CA LYS A 28 -5.00 4.34 2.61
C LYS A 28 -6.16 4.19 1.64
N LYS A 29 -6.16 4.94 0.54
CA LYS A 29 -7.22 4.87 -0.49
C LYS A 29 -7.33 3.48 -1.10
N SER A 30 -6.22 2.80 -1.36
CA SER A 30 -6.22 1.45 -1.89
C SER A 30 -6.83 0.45 -0.90
N ILE A 31 -6.46 0.52 0.38
CA ILE A 31 -7.02 -0.36 1.42
C ILE A 31 -8.50 -0.07 1.64
N GLN A 32 -8.89 1.20 1.71
CA GLN A 32 -10.29 1.62 1.82
C GLN A 32 -11.12 1.09 0.65
N SER A 33 -10.61 1.23 -0.58
CA SER A 33 -11.24 0.71 -1.78
C SER A 33 -11.31 -0.81 -1.80
N TYR A 34 -10.31 -1.50 -1.26
CA TYR A 34 -10.33 -2.96 -1.14
C TYR A 34 -11.40 -3.42 -0.15
N LEU A 35 -11.48 -2.79 1.01
CA LEU A 35 -12.42 -3.18 2.08
C LEU A 35 -13.87 -2.75 1.82
N CYS A 36 -14.10 -1.88 0.83
CA CYS A 36 -15.39 -1.25 0.55
C CYS A 36 -15.97 -0.56 1.80
N TRP A 37 -15.12 0.12 2.57
CA TRP A 37 -15.53 0.86 3.77
C TRP A 37 -15.86 2.32 3.44
N SER A 38 -16.89 2.84 4.10
CA SER A 38 -17.18 4.27 4.10
C SER A 38 -16.04 5.05 4.77
N ASP A 39 -15.89 6.34 4.43
CA ASP A 39 -14.86 7.20 5.03
C ASP A 39 -14.90 7.20 6.57
N GLU A 40 -16.10 7.15 7.15
CA GLU A 40 -16.33 7.09 8.60
C GLU A 40 -15.84 5.77 9.21
N GLU A 41 -16.14 4.63 8.58
CA GLU A 41 -15.71 3.31 9.04
C GLU A 41 -14.18 3.15 8.93
N PHE A 42 -13.60 3.69 7.85
CA PHE A 42 -12.17 3.69 7.65
C PHE A 42 -11.46 4.57 8.67
N ALA A 43 -11.94 5.79 8.91
CA ALA A 43 -11.37 6.69 9.92
C ALA A 43 -11.38 6.08 11.33
N LEU A 44 -12.46 5.35 11.70
CA LEU A 44 -12.57 4.70 13.00
C LEU A 44 -11.57 3.54 13.19
N ASN A 45 -11.24 2.84 12.09
CA ASN A 45 -10.35 1.68 12.15
C ASN A 45 -8.94 1.95 11.61
N GLU A 46 -8.65 3.16 11.17
CA GLU A 46 -7.37 3.54 10.56
C GLU A 46 -6.18 3.16 11.46
N ALA A 47 -6.30 3.38 12.77
CA ALA A 47 -5.28 3.03 13.75
C ALA A 47 -4.97 1.52 13.81
N LYS A 48 -5.95 0.66 13.53
CA LYS A 48 -5.77 -0.81 13.52
C LYS A 48 -5.02 -1.28 12.28
N PHE A 49 -5.15 -0.56 11.16
CA PHE A 49 -4.52 -0.89 9.89
C PHE A 49 -3.23 -0.10 9.63
N GLN A 50 -2.73 0.59 10.65
CA GLN A 50 -1.55 1.44 10.53
C GLN A 50 -0.33 0.68 9.99
N THR A 51 -0.13 -0.57 10.42
CA THR A 51 0.98 -1.42 9.94
C THR A 51 0.82 -1.76 8.46
N GLN A 52 -0.37 -2.21 8.06
CA GLN A 52 -0.68 -2.61 6.68
C GLN A 52 -0.61 -1.41 5.72
N ILE A 53 -1.05 -0.23 6.16
CA ILE A 53 -0.92 1.02 5.41
C ILE A 53 0.57 1.35 5.18
N VAL A 54 1.40 1.18 6.21
CA VAL A 54 2.84 1.45 6.13
C VAL A 54 3.53 0.44 5.19
N ASP A 55 3.24 -0.85 5.32
CA ASP A 55 3.81 -1.89 4.45
C ASP A 55 3.44 -1.66 2.97
N LEU A 56 2.18 -1.28 2.72
CA LEU A 56 1.73 -0.96 1.37
C LEU A 56 2.40 0.31 0.83
N ALA A 57 2.61 1.32 1.68
CA ALA A 57 3.32 2.53 1.29
C ALA A 57 4.81 2.25 0.99
N VAL A 58 5.47 1.36 1.74
CA VAL A 58 6.82 0.87 1.46
C VAL A 58 6.85 0.22 0.07
N TYR A 59 5.91 -0.70 -0.19
CA TYR A 59 5.81 -1.37 -1.49
C TYR A 59 5.62 -0.38 -2.64
N TYR A 60 4.72 0.60 -2.50
CA TYR A 60 4.52 1.64 -3.51
C TYR A 60 5.74 2.54 -3.72
N TYR A 61 6.51 2.82 -2.67
CA TYR A 61 7.71 3.62 -2.78
C TYR A 61 8.84 2.85 -3.48
N GLN A 62 9.04 1.57 -3.14
CA GLN A 62 10.03 0.70 -3.78
C GLN A 62 9.70 0.44 -5.25
N ASN A 63 8.41 0.24 -5.56
CA ASN A 63 7.96 -0.10 -6.92
C ASN A 63 7.60 1.13 -7.77
N ARG A 64 7.92 2.34 -7.32
CA ARG A 64 7.58 3.59 -8.05
C ARG A 64 8.15 3.64 -9.47
N ASN A 65 9.30 3.02 -9.70
CA ASN A 65 9.96 2.96 -11.02
C ASN A 65 9.39 1.85 -11.92
N ASN A 66 8.59 0.93 -11.37
CA ASN A 66 7.99 -0.19 -12.11
C ASN A 66 6.51 0.05 -12.43
N ALA A 67 6.03 1.29 -12.30
CA ALA A 67 4.66 1.65 -12.62
C ALA A 67 4.36 1.39 -14.12
N GLY A 68 3.68 0.27 -14.40
CA GLY A 68 3.33 -0.16 -15.75
C GLY A 68 3.96 -1.50 -16.18
N VAL A 69 4.93 -2.00 -15.41
CA VAL A 69 5.55 -3.30 -15.66
C VAL A 69 4.75 -4.38 -14.93
N ILE A 70 3.92 -5.11 -15.68
CA ILE A 70 3.07 -6.19 -15.13
C ILE A 70 3.89 -7.47 -14.90
N GLN A 71 4.89 -7.67 -15.75
CA GLN A 71 5.77 -8.81 -15.70
C GLN A 71 7.12 -8.39 -16.26
N GLN A 72 8.19 -8.61 -15.51
CA GLN A 72 9.56 -8.39 -15.96
C GLN A 72 10.33 -9.70 -15.84
N SER A 73 10.84 -10.19 -16.97
CA SER A 73 11.75 -11.33 -17.02
C SER A 73 13.13 -10.84 -17.40
N GLN A 74 14.11 -11.00 -16.50
CA GLN A 74 15.52 -10.70 -16.76
C GLN A 74 16.35 -11.98 -16.58
N GLY A 75 16.73 -12.61 -17.70
CA GLY A 75 17.40 -13.91 -17.70
C GLY A 75 16.54 -15.00 -17.05
N SER A 76 17.09 -15.73 -16.07
CA SER A 76 16.37 -16.77 -15.31
C SER A 76 15.49 -16.21 -14.17
N ARG A 77 15.47 -14.89 -13.96
CA ARG A 77 14.67 -14.26 -12.89
C ARG A 77 13.40 -13.65 -13.48
N SER A 78 12.26 -14.19 -13.09
CA SER A 78 10.94 -13.65 -13.40
C SER A 78 10.38 -12.94 -12.17
N GLN A 79 10.03 -11.67 -12.30
CA GLN A 79 9.25 -10.93 -11.31
C GLN A 79 7.88 -10.62 -11.91
N THR A 80 6.83 -11.15 -11.28
CA THR A 80 5.45 -10.81 -11.60
C THR A 80 4.98 -9.77 -10.60
N PHE A 81 4.66 -8.58 -11.08
CA PHE A 81 4.10 -7.53 -10.24
C PHE A 81 2.58 -7.69 -10.24
N GLU A 82 2.00 -7.98 -9.08
CA GLU A 82 0.55 -8.10 -8.96
C GLU A 82 -0.12 -6.74 -9.20
N ARG A 83 -1.16 -6.71 -10.04
CA ARG A 83 -2.00 -5.52 -10.24
C ARG A 83 -2.82 -5.29 -8.96
N GLY A 84 -2.35 -4.40 -8.10
CA GLY A 84 -3.09 -3.95 -6.92
C GLY A 84 -2.29 -4.01 -5.62
N ILE A 85 -2.96 -4.32 -4.52
CA ILE A 85 -2.35 -4.55 -3.21
C ILE A 85 -1.70 -5.95 -3.22
N PRO A 86 -0.46 -6.11 -2.76
CA PRO A 86 0.18 -7.43 -2.62
C PRO A 86 -0.67 -8.41 -1.80
N LYS A 87 -0.72 -9.69 -2.22
CA LYS A 87 -1.44 -10.76 -1.49
C LYS A 87 -1.10 -10.86 -0.01
N GLU A 88 0.15 -10.64 0.37
CA GLU A 88 0.58 -10.69 1.78
C GLU A 88 -0.15 -9.65 2.64
N ILE A 89 -0.31 -8.44 2.11
CA ILE A 89 -1.03 -7.36 2.79
C ILE A 89 -2.53 -7.65 2.78
N ILE A 90 -3.06 -8.19 1.68
CA ILE A 90 -4.46 -8.63 1.59
C ILE A 90 -4.78 -9.71 2.64
N GLN A 91 -3.91 -10.70 2.84
CA GLN A 91 -4.11 -11.74 3.85
C GLN A 91 -4.13 -11.20 5.28
N SER A 92 -3.43 -10.09 5.53
CA SER A 92 -3.47 -9.40 6.82
C SER A 92 -4.70 -8.51 6.99
N LEU A 93 -5.43 -8.21 5.92
CA LEU A 93 -6.64 -7.40 5.97
C LEU A 93 -7.89 -8.29 6.17
N PRO A 94 -8.94 -7.78 6.83
CA PRO A 94 -10.19 -8.50 6.91
C PRO A 94 -10.77 -8.72 5.51
N MET A 95 -11.57 -9.77 5.35
CA MET A 95 -12.23 -10.06 4.07
C MET A 95 -13.05 -8.84 3.61
N PRO A 96 -12.92 -8.42 2.35
CA PRO A 96 -13.59 -7.25 1.83
C PRO A 96 -15.09 -7.48 1.83
N ARG A 97 -15.88 -6.41 2.09
CA ARG A 97 -17.33 -6.51 1.99
C ARG A 97 -17.72 -6.73 0.53
N VAL A 98 -18.64 -7.66 0.28
CA VAL A 98 -19.17 -7.90 -1.07
C VAL A 98 -20.01 -6.70 -1.47
N GLN A 99 -19.53 -5.91 -2.42
CA GLN A 99 -20.32 -4.86 -3.05
C GLN A 99 -21.08 -5.49 -4.23
N ILE A 100 -22.38 -5.72 -4.05
CA ILE A 100 -23.25 -6.16 -5.15
C ILE A 100 -23.51 -4.92 -6.01
N ILE A 101 -22.75 -4.79 -7.10
CA ILE A 101 -23.06 -3.84 -8.17
C ILE A 101 -24.14 -4.48 -9.05
N GLY A 102 -25.39 -4.09 -8.80
CA GLY A 102 -26.56 -4.41 -9.63
C GLY A 102 -26.89 -3.26 -10.57
#